data_AF-A0A525WFS3-F1
#
_entry.id   AF-A0A525WFS3-F1
#
_cell.length_a   1.000
_cell.length_b   1.000
_cell.length_c   1.000
_cell.angle_alpha   90.00
_cell.angle_beta   90.00
_cell.angle_gamma   90.00
#
_symmetry.space_group_name_H-M   'P 1'
#
loop_
_entity.id
_entity.type
_entity.pdbx_description
1 polymer ?
#
loop_
_entity_poly.entity_id
_entity_poly.type
_entity_poly.pdbx_seq_one_letter_code
_entity_poly.pdbx_strand_id
1 'polypeptide(L)'
;MPVVAIGTEYKWLNPPWLPHWDVAVRSGYTRTEDPVPDSTYSPAVASLSSNAISIGAGFLCKEGGRFLGVMVCGGQQGSMPWPKAIGFDVAYQEWLYEPRTVTGNLNNPNVNGSYHAHIHLGTFSFRFMF
;
A
#
# COMPACT_ATOMS: atom_id res chain seq x y z
N MET A 1 -1.45 21.84 -0.45
CA MET A 1 -0.08 21.29 -0.56
C MET A 1 -0.04 20.24 -1.64
N PRO A 2 1.02 20.19 -2.46
CA PRO A 2 1.12 19.22 -3.53
C PRO A 2 1.38 17.81 -2.99
N VAL A 3 0.70 16.84 -3.59
CA VAL A 3 1.01 15.41 -3.46
C VAL A 3 1.32 14.94 -4.87
N VAL A 4 2.48 14.33 -5.05
CA VAL A 4 2.90 13.76 -6.34
C VAL A 4 3.10 12.28 -6.14
N ALA A 5 2.34 11.46 -6.88
CA ALA A 5 2.43 10.01 -6.83
C ALA A 5 2.71 9.46 -8.22
N ILE A 6 3.67 8.55 -8.32
CA ILE A 6 4.02 7.84 -9.54
C ILE A 6 4.12 6.36 -9.20
N GLY A 7 3.55 5.50 -10.03
CA GLY A 7 3.59 4.06 -9.83
C GLY A 7 3.55 3.30 -11.13
N THR A 8 3.97 2.05 -11.06
CA THR A 8 3.93 1.11 -12.17
C THR A 8 3.36 -0.22 -11.72
N GLU A 9 2.77 -0.93 -12.66
CA GLU A 9 2.27 -2.28 -12.49
C GLU A 9 2.72 -3.12 -13.68
N TYR A 10 3.28 -4.29 -13.38
CA TYR A 10 3.58 -5.32 -14.37
C TYR A 10 2.75 -6.57 -14.07
N LYS A 11 2.13 -7.14 -15.12
CA LYS A 11 1.24 -8.30 -15.00
C LYS A 11 1.72 -9.46 -15.88
N TRP A 12 1.83 -10.63 -15.27
CA TRP A 12 1.87 -11.91 -15.97
C TRP A 12 0.48 -12.51 -15.96
N LEU A 13 -0.11 -12.67 -17.16
CA LEU A 13 -1.40 -13.34 -17.31
C LEU A 13 -1.18 -14.81 -17.61
N ASN A 14 -1.75 -15.70 -16.79
CA ASN A 14 -1.60 -17.16 -16.92
C ASN A 14 -0.15 -17.61 -17.21
N PRO A 15 0.83 -17.27 -16.34
CA PRO A 15 2.22 -17.55 -16.62
C PRO A 15 2.48 -19.07 -16.66
N PRO A 16 3.41 -19.55 -17.51
CA PRO A 16 3.72 -20.99 -17.62
C PRO A 16 4.17 -21.65 -16.31
N TRP A 17 4.77 -20.87 -15.41
CA TRP A 17 5.26 -21.32 -14.10
C TRP A 17 4.20 -21.34 -13.00
N LEU A 18 3.02 -20.73 -13.24
CA LEU A 18 1.87 -20.78 -12.34
C LEU A 18 0.56 -20.74 -13.15
N PRO A 19 0.20 -21.86 -13.82
CA PRO A 19 -0.99 -21.92 -14.67
C PRO A 19 -2.27 -21.66 -13.88
N HIS A 20 -3.26 -21.04 -14.54
CA HIS A 20 -4.55 -20.63 -13.96
C HIS A 20 -4.47 -19.49 -12.93
N TRP A 21 -3.33 -18.81 -12.85
CA TRP A 21 -3.16 -17.61 -12.03
C TRP A 21 -2.82 -16.40 -12.88
N ASP A 22 -3.22 -15.21 -12.45
CA ASP A 22 -2.56 -13.98 -12.87
C ASP A 22 -1.71 -13.45 -11.72
N VAL A 23 -0.52 -12.94 -12.04
CA VAL A 23 0.39 -12.36 -11.07
C VAL A 23 0.69 -10.93 -11.46
N ALA A 24 0.57 -10.02 -10.50
CA ALA A 24 0.88 -8.60 -10.67
C ALA A 24 1.97 -8.21 -9.68
N VAL A 25 2.95 -7.42 -10.12
CA VAL A 25 3.90 -6.73 -9.25
C VAL A 25 3.73 -5.24 -9.45
N ARG A 26 3.78 -4.49 -8.35
CA ARG A 26 3.58 -3.05 -8.30
C ARG A 26 4.72 -2.41 -7.55
N SER A 27 5.12 -1.24 -8.00
CA SER A 27 5.99 -0.35 -7.23
C SER A 27 5.55 1.09 -7.41
N GLY A 28 5.87 1.92 -6.43
CA GLY A 28 5.46 3.31 -6.46
C GLY A 28 6.30 4.21 -5.56
N TYR A 29 6.15 5.49 -5.83
CA TYR A 29 6.76 6.58 -5.10
C TYR A 29 5.75 7.70 -4.90
N THR A 30 5.66 8.23 -3.69
CA THR A 30 4.81 9.37 -3.35
C THR A 30 5.61 10.42 -2.60
N ARG A 31 5.56 11.66 -3.06
CA ARG A 31 6.02 12.85 -2.33
C ARG A 31 4.81 13.58 -1.74
N THR A 32 4.86 13.88 -0.45
CA THR A 32 3.84 14.67 0.26
C THR A 32 4.51 15.85 0.94
N GLU A 33 4.09 17.08 0.62
CA GLU A 33 4.53 18.28 1.33
C GLU A 33 3.67 18.56 2.57
N ASP A 34 4.33 18.97 3.65
CA ASP A 34 3.68 19.30 4.92
C ASP A 34 2.87 20.61 4.85
N PRO A 35 1.56 20.58 5.17
CA PRO A 35 0.75 21.78 5.23
C PRO A 35 0.98 22.66 6.46
N VAL A 36 1.56 22.12 7.53
CA VAL A 36 1.55 22.77 8.84
C VAL A 36 2.78 23.68 9.01
N PRO A 37 2.62 25.00 9.17
CA PRO A 37 3.72 25.90 9.47
C PRO A 37 4.23 25.72 10.91
N ASP A 38 5.45 26.17 11.20
CA ASP A 38 6.08 26.02 12.51
C ASP A 38 5.29 26.69 13.65
N SER A 39 4.63 27.81 13.34
CA SER A 39 3.86 28.61 14.30
C SER A 39 2.72 27.84 14.96
N THR A 40 2.17 26.82 14.28
CA THR A 40 1.04 25.99 14.74
C THR A 40 1.41 24.51 14.86
N TYR A 41 2.69 24.17 14.80
CA TYR A 41 3.15 22.79 14.90
C TYR A 41 2.70 22.15 16.22
N SER A 42 2.35 20.86 16.16
CA SER A 42 2.02 20.04 17.32
C SER A 42 2.71 18.68 17.22
N PRO A 43 3.46 18.24 18.24
CA PRO A 43 4.14 16.95 18.23
C PRO A 43 3.17 15.76 18.34
N ALA A 44 1.89 16.01 18.60
CA ALA A 44 0.87 14.96 18.66
C ALA A 44 0.48 14.41 17.27
N VAL A 45 0.89 15.07 16.19
CA VAL A 45 0.65 14.65 14.81
C VAL A 45 1.96 14.58 14.03
N ALA A 46 2.11 13.57 13.18
CA ALA A 46 3.26 13.41 12.30
C ALA A 46 3.15 14.37 11.10
N SER A 47 3.30 15.67 11.35
CA SER A 47 3.31 16.72 10.32
C SER A 47 4.73 17.03 9.91
N LEU A 48 5.21 16.31 8.90
CA LEU A 48 6.48 16.51 8.23
C LEU A 48 6.32 16.15 6.75
N SER A 49 7.13 16.75 5.87
CA SER A 49 7.16 16.35 4.45
C SER A 49 7.70 14.93 4.35
N SER A 50 7.18 14.13 3.42
CA SER A 50 7.52 12.71 3.34
C SER A 50 7.74 12.22 1.91
N ASN A 51 8.64 11.24 1.81
CA ASN A 51 8.86 10.44 0.62
C ASN A 51 8.46 9.00 0.96
N ALA A 52 7.44 8.48 0.29
CA ALA A 52 6.94 7.13 0.52
C ALA A 52 7.29 6.23 -0.66
N ILE A 53 8.02 5.14 -0.40
CA ILE A 53 8.39 4.13 -1.41
C ILE A 53 7.52 2.89 -1.16
N SER A 54 6.87 2.37 -2.19
CA SER A 54 5.98 1.21 -2.08
C SER A 54 6.35 0.09 -3.04
N ILE A 55 6.09 -1.14 -2.60
CA ILE A 55 6.17 -2.36 -3.39
C ILE A 55 4.97 -3.26 -3.05
N GLY A 56 4.44 -3.97 -4.03
CA GLY A 56 3.35 -4.91 -3.80
C GLY A 56 3.31 -6.03 -4.83
N ALA A 57 2.63 -7.11 -4.46
CA ALA A 57 2.38 -8.26 -5.30
C ALA A 57 0.91 -8.68 -5.18
N GLY A 58 0.32 -9.10 -6.28
CA GLY A 58 -1.04 -9.58 -6.38
C GLY A 58 -1.11 -10.92 -7.10
N PHE A 59 -1.93 -11.83 -6.59
CA PHE A 59 -2.13 -13.16 -7.12
C PHE A 59 -3.63 -13.38 -7.32
N LEU A 60 -4.03 -13.76 -8.53
CA LEU A 60 -5.43 -13.98 -8.88
C LEU A 60 -5.62 -15.40 -9.40
N CYS A 61 -6.22 -16.26 -8.60
CA CYS A 61 -6.57 -17.62 -8.98
C CYS A 61 -7.88 -17.63 -9.79
N LYS A 62 -7.84 -18.18 -11.00
CA LYS A 62 -8.95 -18.23 -11.97
C LYS A 62 -9.43 -19.66 -12.21
N GLU A 63 -10.42 -19.82 -13.09
CA GLU A 63 -10.99 -21.10 -13.48
C GLU A 63 -9.93 -22.17 -13.79
N GLY A 64 -10.08 -23.34 -13.17
CA GLY A 64 -9.14 -24.47 -13.26
C GLY A 64 -7.97 -24.40 -12.27
N GLY A 65 -7.77 -23.26 -11.59
CA GLY A 65 -6.76 -23.08 -10.55
C GLY A 65 -7.20 -23.60 -9.19
N ARG A 66 -6.24 -23.79 -8.28
CA ARG A 66 -6.48 -24.17 -6.88
C ARG A 66 -5.82 -23.17 -5.94
N PHE A 67 -6.62 -22.37 -5.25
CA PHE A 67 -6.15 -21.46 -4.21
C PHE A 67 -5.57 -22.26 -3.04
N LEU A 68 -4.29 -22.02 -2.74
CA LEU A 68 -3.49 -22.76 -1.74
C LEU A 68 -3.52 -24.30 -1.93
N GLY A 69 -3.76 -24.78 -3.15
CA GLY A 69 -3.85 -26.20 -3.47
C GLY A 69 -5.14 -26.91 -3.01
N VAL A 70 -6.01 -26.23 -2.26
CA VAL A 70 -7.23 -26.82 -1.67
C VAL A 70 -8.52 -26.36 -2.34
N MET A 71 -8.69 -25.06 -2.56
CA MET A 71 -9.95 -24.50 -3.04
C MET A 71 -9.92 -24.28 -4.54
N VAL A 72 -10.80 -24.94 -5.29
CA VAL A 72 -10.90 -24.72 -6.74
C VAL A 72 -11.44 -23.32 -7.00
N CYS A 73 -10.74 -22.57 -7.83
CA CYS A 73 -11.18 -21.27 -8.34
C CYS A 73 -11.99 -21.53 -9.61
N GLY A 74 -13.21 -20.99 -9.71
CA GLY A 74 -14.11 -21.26 -10.85
C GLY A 74 -15.09 -22.39 -10.58
N GLY A 75 -16.00 -22.19 -9.61
CA GLY A 75 -17.07 -23.14 -9.34
C GLY A 75 -17.97 -23.38 -10.56
N GLN A 76 -18.25 -24.64 -10.88
CA GLN A 76 -19.29 -25.01 -11.85
C GLN A 76 -20.64 -24.41 -11.44
N GLN A 77 -21.32 -23.77 -12.40
CA GLN A 77 -22.76 -23.45 -12.30
C GLN A 77 -23.51 -24.73 -11.93
N GLY A 78 -24.10 -24.80 -10.73
CA GLY A 78 -24.87 -26.01 -10.37
C GLY A 78 -25.57 -25.99 -9.02
N SER A 79 -24.90 -25.68 -7.90
CA SER A 79 -25.55 -25.84 -6.59
C SER A 79 -24.89 -25.16 -5.38
N MET A 80 -23.70 -24.56 -5.52
CA MET A 80 -22.96 -23.98 -4.39
C MET A 80 -22.38 -22.61 -4.79
N PRO A 81 -22.50 -21.55 -3.96
CA PRO A 81 -22.03 -20.20 -4.30
C PRO A 81 -20.50 -20.10 -4.16
N TRP A 82 -19.76 -20.79 -5.03
CA TRP A 82 -18.30 -20.70 -5.08
C TRP A 82 -17.85 -19.50 -5.92
N PRO A 83 -16.83 -18.75 -5.48
CA PRO A 83 -16.26 -17.68 -6.26
C PRO A 83 -15.69 -18.17 -7.60
N LYS A 84 -15.97 -17.44 -8.67
CA LYS A 84 -15.34 -17.58 -9.99
C LYS A 84 -13.83 -17.38 -9.94
N ALA A 85 -13.36 -16.52 -9.04
CA ALA A 85 -11.94 -16.28 -8.84
C ALA A 85 -11.64 -15.75 -7.44
N ILE A 86 -10.44 -16.05 -6.94
CA ILE A 86 -9.95 -15.67 -5.61
C ILE A 86 -8.63 -14.92 -5.78
N GLY A 87 -8.58 -13.69 -5.30
CA GLY A 87 -7.41 -12.82 -5.31
C GLY A 87 -6.79 -12.66 -3.92
N PHE A 88 -5.47 -12.51 -3.89
CA PHE A 88 -4.69 -12.14 -2.72
C PHE A 88 -3.66 -11.09 -3.12
N ASP A 89 -3.66 -9.94 -2.46
CA ASP A 89 -2.66 -8.89 -2.66
C ASP A 89 -1.93 -8.60 -1.35
N VAL A 90 -0.63 -8.34 -1.45
CA VAL A 90 0.21 -7.84 -0.35
C VAL A 90 0.96 -6.60 -0.82
N ALA A 91 1.12 -5.62 0.05
CA ALA A 91 1.96 -4.47 -0.23
C ALA A 91 2.64 -3.95 1.03
N TYR A 92 3.82 -3.40 0.83
CA TYR A 92 4.62 -2.74 1.83
C TYR A 92 4.95 -1.33 1.35
N GLN A 93 4.91 -0.37 2.25
CA GLN A 93 5.32 1.00 2.01
C GLN A 93 6.12 1.53 3.18
N GLU A 94 7.22 2.22 2.87
CA GLU A 94 8.05 2.90 3.84
C GLU A 94 7.95 4.40 3.64
N TRP A 95 7.63 5.13 4.71
CA TRP A 95 7.50 6.57 4.72
C TRP A 95 8.75 7.17 5.37
N LEU A 96 9.54 7.82 4.54
CA LEU A 96 10.76 8.52 4.91
C LEU A 96 10.41 10.00 5.11
N TYR A 97 10.15 10.39 6.35
CA TYR A 97 9.91 11.80 6.66
C TYR A 97 11.21 12.59 6.65
N GLU A 98 11.15 13.80 6.10
CA GLU A 98 12.27 14.72 6.15
C GLU A 98 12.41 15.29 7.56
N PRO A 99 13.64 15.36 8.09
CA PRO A 99 13.91 16.06 9.33
C PRO A 99 13.34 17.47 9.30
N ARG A 100 12.60 17.84 10.35
CA ARG A 100 12.05 19.19 10.50
C ARG A 100 12.57 19.82 11.78
N THR A 101 13.08 21.05 11.69
CA THR A 101 13.38 21.86 12.87
C THR A 101 12.30 22.92 13.03
N VAL A 102 11.52 22.80 14.10
CA VAL A 102 10.43 23.72 14.43
C VAL A 102 10.99 24.89 15.23
N THR A 103 10.74 26.12 14.77
CA THR A 103 11.13 27.33 15.48
C THR A 103 9.98 28.33 15.57
N GLY A 104 9.91 29.08 16.67
CA GLY A 104 8.93 30.16 16.79
C GLY A 104 7.47 29.68 16.86
N ASN A 105 7.21 28.53 17.48
CA ASN A 105 5.84 28.10 17.76
C ASN A 105 5.13 29.13 18.65
N LEU A 106 4.00 29.66 18.18
CA LEU A 106 3.27 30.73 18.86
C LEU A 106 2.48 30.21 20.07
N ASN A 107 2.02 28.96 20.00
CA ASN A 107 1.13 28.37 21.00
C ASN A 107 1.90 27.74 22.15
N ASN A 108 3.06 27.14 21.88
CA ASN A 108 3.88 26.50 22.90
C ASN A 108 5.36 26.48 22.49
N PRO A 109 6.20 27.42 22.97
CA PRO A 109 7.63 27.45 22.66
C PRO A 109 8.41 26.20 23.07
N ASN A 110 7.88 25.37 23.99
CA ASN A 110 8.55 24.14 24.44
C ASN A 110 8.57 23.03 23.37
N VAL A 111 7.79 23.17 22.28
CA VAL A 111 7.81 22.23 21.16
C VAL A 111 8.86 22.59 20.10
N ASN A 112 9.60 23.69 20.28
CA ASN A 112 10.68 24.04 19.36
C ASN A 112 11.81 23.00 19.49
N GLY A 113 12.22 22.42 18.36
CA GLY A 113 13.18 21.32 18.35
C GLY A 113 13.23 20.62 17.00
N SER A 114 14.10 19.61 16.90
CA SER A 114 14.25 18.80 15.69
C SER A 114 13.48 17.49 15.82
N TYR A 115 12.67 17.18 14.80
CA TYR A 115 11.80 16.02 14.76
C TYR A 115 12.18 15.09 13.60
N HIS A 116 12.11 13.79 13.88
CA HIS A 116 12.38 12.70 12.95
C HIS A 116 11.30 11.63 13.12
N ALA A 117 10.82 11.07 12.02
CA ALA A 117 9.81 10.01 12.04
C ALA A 117 10.07 9.00 10.92
N HIS A 118 9.82 7.73 11.23
CA HIS A 118 9.88 6.63 10.26
C HIS A 118 8.61 5.80 10.44
N ILE A 119 7.86 5.59 9.37
CA ILE A 119 6.62 4.80 9.40
C ILE A 119 6.72 3.66 8.38
N HIS A 120 6.39 2.46 8.84
CA HIS A 120 6.30 1.25 8.02
C HIS A 120 4.83 0.83 7.91
N LEU A 121 4.35 0.67 6.68
CA LEU A 121 2.98 0.28 6.41
C LEU A 121 2.97 -1.05 5.64
N GLY A 122 2.41 -2.08 6.27
CA GLY A 122 2.12 -3.36 5.63
C GLY A 122 0.61 -3.51 5.39
N THR A 123 0.24 -4.01 4.22
CA THR A 123 -1.16 -4.26 3.85
C THR A 123 -1.29 -5.62 3.19
N PHE A 124 -2.41 -6.28 3.44
CA PHE A 124 -2.81 -7.49 2.74
C PHE A 124 -4.30 -7.42 2.45
N SER A 125 -4.75 -8.05 1.37
CA SER A 125 -6.16 -8.08 1.00
C SER A 125 -6.53 -9.38 0.32
N PHE A 126 -7.78 -9.81 0.53
CA PHE A 126 -8.39 -10.93 -0.17
C PHE A 126 -9.56 -10.42 -1.01
N ARG A 127 -9.71 -10.97 -2.22
CA ARG A 127 -10.75 -10.60 -3.16
C ARG A 127 -11.50 -11.84 -3.60
N PHE A 128 -12.81 -11.88 -3.37
CA PHE A 128 -13.67 -12.97 -3.84
C PHE A 128 -14.58 -12.42 -4.94
N MET A 129 -14.59 -13.07 -6.10
CA MET A 129 -15.44 -12.70 -7.24
C MET A 129 -16.46 -13.80 -7.48
N PHE A 130 -17.76 -13.47 -7.48
CA PHE A 130 -18.87 -14.42 -7.63
C PHE A 130 -19.51 -14.39 -9.03
#